data_AF-A0A0B1R7H3-F1
#
_entry.id   AF-A0A0B1R7H3-F1
#
_cell.length_a   1.000
_cell.length_b   1.000
_cell.length_c   1.000
_cell.angle_alpha   90.00
_cell.angle_beta   90.00
_cell.angle_gamma   90.00
#
_symmetry.space_group_name_H-M   'P 1'
#
loop_
_entity.id
_entity.type
_entity.pdbx_description
1 polymer ?
#
loop_
_entity_poly.entity_id
_entity_poly.type
_entity_poly.pdbx_seq_one_letter_code
_entity_poly.pdbx_strand_id
1 'polypeptide(L)'
;MRQLVIDILLKMAKMDTEAKELVAQVEAQSLLIAALLIHAKQDNSLTISDTVQDAIVTASRSGHEFLQSDVDLLLTHINRLLAVASYVEVKGIEREE
;
A
#
# COMPACT_ATOMS: atom_id res chain seq x y z
N MET A 1 4.47 -9.13 -41.33
CA MET A 1 3.23 -9.48 -40.58
C MET A 1 3.52 -10.46 -39.44
N ARG A 2 3.99 -11.69 -39.72
CA ARG A 2 4.20 -12.73 -38.68
C ARG A 2 5.22 -12.31 -37.60
N GLN A 3 6.33 -11.72 -37.98
CA GLN A 3 7.35 -11.23 -37.06
C GLN A 3 6.83 -10.13 -36.12
N LEU A 4 6.06 -9.18 -36.68
CA LEU A 4 5.50 -8.06 -35.94
C LEU A 4 4.50 -8.53 -34.86
N VAL A 5 3.72 -9.57 -35.15
CA VAL A 5 2.82 -10.19 -34.16
C VAL A 5 3.61 -10.87 -33.04
N ILE A 6 4.69 -11.57 -33.37
CA ILE A 6 5.57 -12.21 -32.39
C ILE A 6 6.21 -11.16 -31.46
N ASP A 7 6.72 -10.07 -32.02
CA ASP A 7 7.35 -9.00 -31.26
C ASP A 7 6.35 -8.30 -30.31
N ILE A 8 5.11 -8.10 -30.75
CA ILE A 8 4.02 -7.56 -29.90
C ILE A 8 3.69 -8.53 -28.75
N LEU A 9 3.53 -9.82 -29.04
CA LEU A 9 3.22 -10.83 -28.02
C LEU A 9 4.33 -10.93 -26.97
N LEU A 10 5.60 -10.88 -27.38
CA LEU A 10 6.75 -10.84 -26.47
C LEU A 10 6.73 -9.59 -25.59
N LYS A 11 6.44 -8.42 -26.17
CA LYS A 11 6.34 -7.16 -25.41
C LYS A 11 5.19 -7.21 -24.39
N MET A 12 4.05 -7.77 -24.76
CA MET A 12 2.91 -7.94 -23.86
C MET A 12 3.22 -8.89 -22.70
N ALA A 13 3.87 -10.02 -22.97
CA ALA A 13 4.28 -10.96 -21.92
C ALA A 13 5.27 -10.33 -20.93
N LYS A 14 6.20 -9.51 -21.43
CA LYS A 14 7.13 -8.73 -20.60
C LYS A 14 6.38 -7.73 -19.71
N MET A 15 5.46 -6.94 -20.28
CA MET A 15 4.65 -5.98 -19.52
C MET A 15 3.78 -6.66 -18.45
N ASP A 16 3.20 -7.84 -18.72
CA ASP A 16 2.42 -8.60 -17.73
C ASP A 16 3.29 -9.06 -16.55
N THR A 17 4.52 -9.52 -16.83
CA THR A 17 5.47 -9.94 -15.79
C THR A 17 5.91 -8.75 -14.94
N GLU A 18 6.22 -7.62 -15.55
CA GLU A 18 6.58 -6.37 -14.84
C GLU A 18 5.42 -5.84 -13.99
N ALA A 19 4.18 -5.94 -14.47
CA ALA A 19 3.01 -5.57 -13.70
C ALA A 19 2.82 -6.46 -12.46
N LYS A 20 3.02 -7.77 -12.60
CA LYS A 20 2.96 -8.72 -11.47
C LYS A 20 4.03 -8.42 -10.42
N GLU A 21 5.24 -8.11 -10.85
CA GLU A 21 6.34 -7.74 -9.95
C GLU A 21 6.03 -6.45 -9.18
N LEU A 22 5.48 -5.43 -9.87
CA LEU A 22 5.03 -4.19 -9.22
C LEU A 22 3.94 -4.45 -8.16
N VAL A 23 2.96 -5.31 -8.48
CA VAL A 23 1.92 -5.71 -7.52
C VAL A 23 2.54 -6.41 -6.32
N ALA A 24 3.44 -7.38 -6.54
CA ALA A 24 4.12 -8.10 -5.48
C ALA A 24 4.96 -7.17 -4.58
N GLN A 25 5.64 -6.17 -5.16
CA GLN A 25 6.38 -5.17 -4.40
C GLN A 25 5.47 -4.31 -3.52
N VAL A 26 4.34 -3.85 -4.07
CA VAL A 26 3.35 -3.08 -3.29
C VAL A 26 2.79 -3.94 -2.15
N GLU A 27 2.48 -5.22 -2.39
CA GLU A 27 2.00 -6.12 -1.35
C GLU A 27 3.06 -6.40 -0.27
N ALA A 28 4.32 -6.61 -0.65
CA ALA A 28 5.42 -6.80 0.30
C ALA A 28 5.65 -5.57 1.18
N GLN A 29 5.62 -4.37 0.58
CA GLN A 29 5.67 -3.11 1.32
C GLN A 29 4.48 -2.96 2.26
N SER A 30 3.30 -3.40 1.83
CA SER A 30 2.09 -3.38 2.66
C SER A 30 2.24 -4.24 3.92
N LEU A 31 2.77 -5.45 3.77
CA LEU A 31 3.05 -6.35 4.88
C LEU A 31 4.13 -5.78 5.82
N LEU A 32 5.16 -5.14 5.28
CA LEU A 32 6.22 -4.53 6.08
C LEU A 32 5.68 -3.37 6.93
N ILE A 33 4.86 -2.49 6.33
CA ILE A 33 4.19 -1.40 7.06
C ILE A 33 3.29 -1.99 8.13
N ALA A 34 2.51 -3.03 7.83
CA ALA A 34 1.70 -3.73 8.82
C ALA A 34 2.52 -4.22 10.02
N ALA A 35 3.65 -4.88 9.78
CA ALA A 35 4.54 -5.34 10.85
C ALA A 35 5.07 -4.17 11.70
N LEU A 36 5.45 -3.06 11.06
CA LEU A 36 5.91 -1.84 11.76
C LEU A 36 4.81 -1.21 12.61
N LEU A 37 3.57 -1.17 12.12
CA LEU A 37 2.43 -0.63 12.86
C LEU A 37 2.10 -1.46 14.10
N ILE A 38 2.09 -2.79 13.96
CA ILE A 38 1.84 -3.71 15.08
C ILE A 38 2.91 -3.54 16.15
N HIS A 39 4.18 -3.46 15.75
CA HIS A 39 5.28 -3.24 16.68
C HIS A 39 5.21 -1.88 17.38
N ALA A 40 4.93 -0.80 16.64
CA ALA A 40 4.81 0.55 17.20
C ALA A 40 3.65 0.67 18.21
N LYS A 41 2.54 -0.04 17.98
CA LYS A 41 1.39 -0.11 18.92
C LYS A 41 1.77 -0.80 20.23
N GLN A 42 2.62 -1.83 20.18
CA GLN A 42 3.11 -2.53 21.39
C GLN A 42 3.98 -1.61 22.27
N ASP A 43 4.71 -0.67 21.68
CA ASP A 43 5.59 0.27 22.39
C ASP A 43 4.88 1.54 22.94
N ASN A 44 3.55 1.58 22.93
CA ASN A 44 2.72 2.64 23.55
C ASN A 44 2.99 4.08 23.02
N SER A 45 3.64 4.18 21.85
CA SER A 45 3.86 5.43 21.12
C SER A 45 2.56 5.83 20.40
N LEU A 46 2.34 7.14 20.21
CA LEU A 46 1.29 7.70 19.34
C LEU A 46 1.11 6.79 18.11
N THR A 47 -0.10 6.29 17.89
CA THR A 47 -0.28 5.27 16.87
C THR A 47 0.13 5.89 15.53
N ILE A 48 1.03 5.23 14.79
CA ILE A 48 1.46 5.72 13.48
C ILE A 48 0.24 5.99 12.58
N SER A 49 -0.86 5.27 12.79
CA SER A 49 -2.15 5.52 12.17
C SER A 49 -2.64 6.96 12.38
N ASP A 50 -2.60 7.47 13.60
CA ASP A 50 -3.02 8.85 13.92
C ASP A 50 -2.09 9.87 13.24
N THR A 51 -0.79 9.61 13.26
CA THR A 51 0.22 10.51 12.64
C THR A 51 0.06 10.56 11.12
N VAL A 52 -0.20 9.40 10.50
CA VAL A 52 -0.45 9.29 9.06
C VAL A 52 -1.76 9.98 8.70
N GLN A 53 -2.83 9.77 9.48
CA GLN A 53 -4.12 10.41 9.24
C GLN A 53 -4.01 11.94 9.33
N ASP A 54 -3.33 12.47 10.34
CA ASP A 54 -3.11 13.91 10.52
C ASP A 54 -2.28 14.51 9.38
N ALA A 55 -1.23 13.81 8.93
CA ALA A 55 -0.42 14.26 7.79
C ALA A 55 -1.26 14.37 6.51
N ILE A 56 -2.17 13.43 6.26
CA ILE A 56 -3.04 13.45 5.07
C ILE A 56 -4.10 14.53 5.17
N VAL A 57 -4.75 14.68 6.32
CA VAL A 57 -5.74 15.75 6.54
C VAL A 57 -5.07 17.11 6.38
N THR A 58 -3.82 17.25 6.82
CA THR A 58 -3.02 18.46 6.62
C THR A 58 -2.72 18.68 5.14
N ALA A 59 -2.28 17.65 4.41
CA ALA A 59 -2.02 17.73 2.96
C ALA A 59 -3.28 18.06 2.13
N SER A 60 -4.45 17.51 2.48
CA SER A 60 -5.74 17.82 1.86
C SER A 60 -6.12 19.30 2.03
N ARG A 61 -5.75 19.89 3.17
CA ARG A 61 -6.06 21.29 3.50
C ARG A 61 -5.07 22.28 2.86
N SER A 62 -3.92 21.81 2.37
CA SER A 62 -2.90 22.67 1.77
C SER A 62 -3.33 23.34 0.46
N GLY A 63 -4.38 22.82 -0.22
CA GLY A 63 -5.21 23.46 -1.26
C GLY A 63 -4.53 23.99 -2.54
N HIS A 64 -3.21 24.19 -2.55
CA HIS A 64 -2.41 24.73 -3.67
C HIS A 64 -1.23 23.83 -4.03
N GLU A 65 -0.73 23.01 -3.10
CA GLU A 65 0.42 22.11 -3.35
C GLU A 65 0.02 20.71 -3.83
N PHE A 66 -1.20 20.25 -3.52
CA PHE A 66 -1.65 18.89 -3.81
C PHE A 66 -3.04 18.90 -4.46
N LEU A 67 -3.21 18.11 -5.54
CA LEU A 67 -4.53 17.89 -6.14
C LEU A 67 -5.36 17.02 -5.19
N GLN A 68 -6.62 17.40 -4.97
CA GLN A 68 -7.53 16.64 -4.10
C GLN A 68 -7.68 15.17 -4.55
N SER A 69 -7.66 14.91 -5.86
CA SER A 69 -7.70 13.55 -6.42
C SER A 69 -6.54 12.67 -5.96
N ASP A 70 -5.35 13.25 -5.83
CA ASP A 70 -4.14 12.52 -5.45
C ASP A 70 -4.17 12.21 -3.96
N VAL A 71 -4.70 13.13 -3.16
CA VAL A 71 -4.94 12.94 -1.72
C VAL A 71 -5.97 11.84 -1.46
N ASP A 72 -7.07 11.83 -2.22
CA ASP A 72 -8.13 10.80 -2.10
C ASP A 72 -7.60 9.41 -2.50
N LEU A 73 -6.75 9.34 -3.52
CA LEU A 73 -6.07 8.12 -3.93
C LEU A 73 -5.12 7.63 -2.82
N LEU A 74 -4.34 8.54 -2.23
CA LEU A 74 -3.43 8.24 -1.13
C LEU A 74 -4.18 7.69 0.11
N LEU A 75 -5.31 8.32 0.47
CA LEU A 75 -6.20 7.86 1.54
C LEU A 75 -6.69 6.43 1.29
N THR A 76 -7.11 6.13 0.06
CA THR A 76 -7.60 4.81 -0.32
C THR A 76 -6.51 3.74 -0.13
N HIS A 77 -5.29 4.03 -0.58
CA HIS A 77 -4.16 3.11 -0.41
C HIS A 77 -3.80 2.91 1.06
N ILE A 78 -3.72 3.98 1.84
CA ILE A 78 -3.35 3.92 3.27
C ILE A 78 -4.40 3.17 4.08
N ASN A 79 -5.69 3.40 3.86
CA ASN A 79 -6.75 2.65 4.54
C ASN A 79 -6.66 1.14 4.26
N ARG A 80 -6.32 0.76 3.02
CA ARG A 80 -6.06 -0.65 2.67
C ARG A 80 -4.86 -1.21 3.44
N LEU A 81 -3.79 -0.44 3.58
CA LEU A 81 -2.60 -0.84 4.36
C LEU A 81 -2.94 -1.06 5.84
N LEU A 82 -3.69 -0.14 6.45
CA LEU A 82 -4.13 -0.25 7.85
C LEU A 82 -5.04 -1.47 8.06
N ALA A 83 -5.94 -1.76 7.10
CA ALA A 83 -6.80 -2.94 7.16
C ALA A 83 -6.00 -4.26 7.12
N VAL A 84 -4.95 -4.33 6.30
CA VAL A 84 -4.03 -5.49 6.28
C VAL A 84 -3.32 -5.64 7.63
N ALA A 85 -2.85 -4.53 8.22
CA ALA A 85 -2.21 -4.55 9.54
C ALA A 85 -3.14 -5.11 10.62
N SER A 86 -4.38 -4.62 10.68
CA SER A 86 -5.39 -5.11 11.61
C SER A 86 -5.70 -6.60 11.37
N TYR A 87 -5.81 -7.04 10.13
CA TYR A 87 -6.05 -8.44 9.79
C TYR A 87 -4.89 -9.36 10.25
N VAL A 88 -3.64 -8.94 10.04
CA VAL A 88 -2.46 -9.69 10.48
C VAL A 88 -2.38 -9.74 12.01
N GLU A 89 -2.71 -8.65 12.71
CA GLU A 89 -2.77 -8.61 14.18
C GLU A 89 -3.80 -9.63 14.70
N VAL A 90 -5.03 -9.61 14.19
CA VAL A 90 -6.10 -10.54 14.60
C VAL A 90 -5.72 -11.99 14.31
N LYS A 91 -5.20 -12.28 13.10
CA LYS A 91 -4.76 -13.64 12.75
C LYS A 91 -3.50 -14.10 13.48
N GLY A 92 -2.67 -13.17 13.94
CA GLY A 92 -1.54 -13.46 14.82
C GLY A 92 -2.01 -13.94 16.18
N ILE A 93 -2.98 -13.25 16.78
CA ILE A 93 -3.58 -13.60 18.08
C ILE A 93 -4.24 -14.99 18.03
N GLU A 94 -5.02 -15.29 17.00
CA GLU A 94 -5.65 -16.62 16.82
C GLU A 94 -4.65 -17.79 16.70
N ARG A 95 -3.38 -17.54 16.38
CA ARG A 95 -2.35 -18.59 16.31
C ARG A 95 -1.70 -18.89 17.65
N GLU A 96 -1.86 -18.02 18.64
CA GLU A 96 -1.26 -18.15 19.98
C GLU A 96 -2.22 -18.79 21.00
N GLU A 97 -3.52 -18.91 20.69
CA GLU A 97 -4.54 -19.64 21.45
C GLU A 97 -4.66 -21.11 21.04
#